data_AF-A0A086Y0N3-F1
#
_entry.id   AF-A0A086Y0N3-F1
#
_cell.length_a   1.000
_cell.length_b   1.000
_cell.length_c   1.000
_cell.angle_alpha   90.00
_cell.angle_beta   90.00
_cell.angle_gamma   90.00
#
_symmetry.space_group_name_H-M   'P 1'
#
loop_
_entity.id
_entity.type
_entity.pdbx_description
1 polymer ?
#
loop_
_entity_poly.entity_id
_entity_poly.type
_entity_poly.pdbx_seq_one_letter_code
_entity_poly.pdbx_strand_id
1 'polypeptide(L)'
;MRPPGNDLNFALIGTPRRSFSEHGQEPDDPAFLSLIATADFGPFRATGLRPALKVLTRVMEEVAFHNADLHRRLSTSAMLCCRMARGDRGVSNHSWGIAIDLKIDGIGDTRGDDCVQRGLLEIAPIFARHMFYWGAAFQMEEAMHFEASEQLVRLWAARGELASSSGGLGGGGAADDARYRADRFIETRARFTG
;
A
#
# COMPACT_ATOMS: atom_id res chain seq x y z
N MET A 1 -14.68 5.07 2.88
CA MET A 1 -13.46 4.34 3.31
C MET A 1 -12.73 5.21 4.31
N ARG A 2 -11.89 4.63 5.18
CA ARG A 2 -11.09 5.41 6.14
C ARG A 2 -9.66 4.86 6.23
N PRO A 3 -8.68 5.67 6.64
CA PRO A 3 -7.33 5.19 6.95
C PRO A 3 -7.35 4.20 8.12
N PRO A 4 -6.50 3.15 8.15
CA PRO A 4 -6.34 2.29 9.31
C PRO A 4 -5.56 3.03 10.41
N GLY A 5 -6.03 2.87 11.65
CA GLY A 5 -5.31 3.35 12.85
C GLY A 5 -4.23 2.39 13.32
N ASN A 6 -3.31 2.89 14.16
CA ASN A 6 -2.18 2.10 14.66
C ASN A 6 -2.59 0.83 15.41
N ASP A 7 -3.59 0.90 16.31
CA ASP A 7 -4.06 -0.27 17.07
C ASP A 7 -4.52 -1.41 16.16
N LEU A 8 -5.19 -1.09 15.06
CA LEU A 8 -5.63 -2.07 14.09
C LEU A 8 -4.46 -2.70 13.34
N ASN A 9 -3.49 -1.89 12.90
CA ASN A 9 -2.34 -2.40 12.18
C ASN A 9 -1.47 -3.28 13.08
N PHE A 10 -1.23 -2.88 14.33
CA PHE A 10 -0.53 -3.72 15.31
C PHE A 10 -1.28 -5.03 15.56
N ALA A 11 -2.61 -5.00 15.68
CA ALA A 11 -3.41 -6.20 15.93
C ALA A 11 -3.48 -7.16 14.73
N LEU A 12 -3.57 -6.63 13.50
CA LEU A 12 -3.84 -7.45 12.31
C LEU A 12 -2.60 -7.77 11.46
N ILE A 13 -1.64 -6.84 11.38
CA ILE A 13 -0.42 -7.00 10.57
C ILE A 13 0.76 -7.39 11.47
N GLY A 14 0.77 -6.91 12.71
CA GLY A 14 1.86 -7.09 13.67
C GLY A 14 2.74 -5.86 13.79
N THR A 15 3.88 -6.04 14.44
CA THR A 15 4.82 -4.97 14.79
C THR A 15 5.97 -4.96 13.80
N PRO A 16 6.15 -3.94 12.94
CA PRO A 16 7.25 -3.89 11.98
C PRO A 16 8.62 -3.79 12.65
N ARG A 17 8.65 -3.13 13.80
CA ARG A 17 9.85 -2.95 14.60
C ARG A 17 9.59 -2.58 16.05
N ARG A 18 10.60 -2.76 16.90
CA ARG A 18 10.51 -2.55 18.36
C ARG A 18 10.41 -1.10 18.82
N SER A 19 10.94 -0.16 18.05
CA SER A 19 10.94 1.28 18.41
C SER A 19 10.73 2.13 17.16
N PHE A 20 10.30 3.38 17.32
CA PHE A 20 10.09 4.28 16.19
C PHE A 20 10.72 5.64 16.52
N SER A 21 11.19 6.34 15.49
CA SER A 21 11.58 7.75 15.59
C SER A 21 11.08 8.51 14.37
N GLU A 22 11.33 9.81 14.31
CA GLU A 22 10.95 10.66 13.18
C GLU A 22 11.74 10.33 11.90
N HIS A 23 12.88 9.64 12.04
CA HIS A 23 13.70 9.21 10.92
C HIS A 23 13.26 7.83 10.41
N GLY A 24 13.19 7.71 9.08
CA GLY A 24 12.90 6.45 8.41
C GLY A 24 13.93 5.38 8.76
N GLN A 25 13.43 4.21 9.14
CA GLN A 25 14.24 3.05 9.52
C GLN A 25 13.68 1.77 8.86
N GLU A 26 14.55 0.76 8.75
CA GLU A 26 14.17 -0.57 8.28
C GLU A 26 13.37 -1.32 9.37
N PRO A 27 12.47 -2.26 8.98
CA PRO A 27 11.84 -3.17 9.93
C PRO A 27 12.86 -4.10 10.58
N ASP A 28 12.61 -4.50 11.84
CA ASP A 28 13.48 -5.39 12.62
C ASP A 28 12.78 -6.63 13.20
N ASP A 29 11.46 -6.75 13.01
CA ASP A 29 10.70 -7.89 13.48
C ASP A 29 10.71 -9.05 12.46
N PRO A 30 11.18 -10.26 12.84
CA PRO A 30 11.26 -11.39 11.91
C PRO A 30 9.91 -11.85 11.34
N ALA A 31 8.82 -11.76 12.13
CA ALA A 31 7.50 -12.15 11.66
C ALA A 31 6.99 -11.17 10.60
N PHE A 32 7.17 -9.86 10.82
CA PHE A 32 6.85 -8.84 9.83
C PHE A 32 7.73 -8.92 8.57
N LEU A 33 9.04 -9.17 8.73
CA LEU A 33 9.97 -9.34 7.60
C LEU A 33 9.52 -10.46 6.65
N SER A 34 8.87 -11.51 7.15
CA SER A 34 8.31 -12.59 6.31
C SER A 34 7.12 -12.16 5.44
N LEU A 35 6.41 -11.09 5.85
CA LEU A 35 5.20 -10.60 5.19
C LEU A 35 5.47 -9.58 4.07
N ILE A 36 6.68 -9.06 3.99
CA ILE A 36 7.06 -8.05 2.99
C ILE A 36 7.77 -8.67 1.79
N ALA A 37 7.74 -7.94 0.67
CA ALA A 37 8.48 -8.25 -0.54
C ALA A 37 8.84 -6.95 -1.28
N THR A 38 9.58 -7.05 -2.38
CA THR A 38 9.80 -5.95 -3.32
C THR A 38 9.11 -6.29 -4.64
N ALA A 39 8.35 -5.34 -5.20
CA ALA A 39 7.76 -5.45 -6.53
C ALA A 39 8.31 -4.36 -7.46
N ASP A 40 8.26 -4.64 -8.75
CA ASP A 40 8.59 -3.72 -9.83
C ASP A 40 7.31 -3.31 -10.55
N PHE A 41 7.09 -2.01 -10.68
CA PHE A 41 5.91 -1.44 -11.32
C PHE A 41 6.22 -0.85 -12.70
N GLY A 42 7.46 -0.96 -13.17
CA GLY A 42 7.97 -0.36 -14.40
C GLY A 42 8.84 0.87 -14.10
N PRO A 43 8.25 2.04 -13.78
CA PRO A 43 9.00 3.28 -13.59
C PRO A 43 9.64 3.39 -12.19
N PHE A 44 9.23 2.54 -11.25
CA PHE A 44 9.84 2.43 -9.93
C PHE A 44 9.69 1.03 -9.34
N ARG A 45 10.50 0.73 -8.33
CA ARG A 45 10.38 -0.44 -7.46
C ARG A 45 9.98 0.00 -6.05
N ALA A 46 9.21 -0.82 -5.35
CA ALA A 46 8.87 -0.54 -3.95
C ALA A 46 8.87 -1.82 -3.11
N THR A 47 9.30 -1.67 -1.85
CA THR A 47 9.18 -2.71 -0.82
C THR A 47 7.96 -2.40 0.04
N GLY A 48 7.18 -3.43 0.37
CA GLY A 48 5.96 -3.27 1.15
C GLY A 48 5.31 -4.60 1.50
N LEU A 49 4.14 -4.54 2.13
CA LEU A 49 3.36 -5.71 2.52
C LEU A 49 2.89 -6.47 1.25
N ARG A 50 3.11 -7.78 1.18
CA ARG A 50 2.78 -8.60 -0.02
C ARG A 50 1.37 -8.36 -0.57
N PRO A 51 0.29 -8.42 0.23
CA PRO A 51 -1.06 -8.12 -0.25
C PRO A 51 -1.23 -6.66 -0.73
N ALA A 52 -0.53 -5.69 -0.14
CA ALA A 52 -0.55 -4.30 -0.61
C ALA A 52 0.12 -4.16 -1.99
N LEU A 53 1.28 -4.80 -2.18
CA LEU A 53 1.99 -4.81 -3.48
C LEU A 53 1.16 -5.47 -4.58
N LYS A 54 0.42 -6.54 -4.26
CA LYS A 54 -0.50 -7.19 -5.20
C LYS A 54 -1.59 -6.23 -5.69
N VAL A 55 -2.20 -5.48 -4.77
CA VAL A 55 -3.24 -4.51 -5.14
C VAL A 55 -2.62 -3.34 -5.91
N LEU A 56 -1.47 -2.84 -5.47
CA LEU A 56 -0.74 -1.77 -6.14
C LEU A 56 -0.33 -2.15 -7.57
N THR A 57 -0.01 -3.42 -7.83
CA THR A 57 0.28 -3.92 -9.18
C THR A 57 -0.91 -3.68 -10.11
N ARG A 58 -2.13 -4.04 -9.67
CA ARG A 58 -3.36 -3.84 -10.44
C ARG A 58 -3.67 -2.36 -10.63
N VAL A 59 -3.43 -1.54 -9.61
CA VAL A 59 -3.57 -0.09 -9.71
C VAL A 59 -2.63 0.46 -10.79
N MET A 60 -1.35 0.08 -10.78
CA MET A 60 -0.37 0.56 -11.75
C MET A 60 -0.65 0.05 -13.17
N GLU A 61 -1.11 -1.20 -13.32
CA GLU A 61 -1.60 -1.72 -14.60
C GLU A 61 -2.78 -0.89 -15.14
N GLU A 62 -3.73 -0.53 -14.29
CA GLU A 62 -4.89 0.29 -14.67
C GLU A 62 -4.49 1.75 -14.97
N VAL A 63 -3.56 2.32 -14.21
CA VAL A 63 -2.97 3.64 -14.51
C VAL A 63 -2.27 3.62 -15.87
N ALA A 64 -1.45 2.60 -16.15
CA ALA A 64 -0.77 2.44 -17.42
C ALA A 64 -1.76 2.25 -18.59
N PHE A 65 -2.85 1.52 -18.36
CA PHE A 65 -3.91 1.33 -19.35
C PHE A 65 -4.61 2.64 -19.71
N HIS A 66 -4.94 3.48 -18.71
CA HIS A 66 -5.66 4.73 -18.94
C HIS A 66 -4.76 5.89 -19.38
N ASN A 67 -3.54 5.97 -18.85
CA ASN A 67 -2.59 7.03 -19.15
C ASN A 67 -1.14 6.51 -19.01
N ALA A 68 -0.68 5.82 -20.05
CA ALA A 68 0.68 5.28 -20.10
C ALA A 68 1.78 6.35 -19.96
N ASP A 69 1.52 7.59 -20.38
CA ASP A 69 2.48 8.68 -20.25
C ASP A 69 2.64 9.12 -18.80
N LEU A 70 1.53 9.36 -18.10
CA LEU A 70 1.54 9.65 -16.68
C LEU A 70 2.21 8.51 -15.90
N HIS A 71 1.89 7.25 -16.20
CA HIS A 71 2.51 6.10 -15.56
C HIS A 71 4.04 6.16 -15.64
N ARG A 72 4.62 6.37 -16.84
CA ARG A 72 6.08 6.44 -17.03
C ARG A 72 6.77 7.55 -16.23
N ARG A 73 6.02 8.60 -15.88
CA ARG A 73 6.52 9.77 -15.13
C ARG A 73 6.39 9.58 -13.62
N LEU A 74 5.73 8.52 -13.16
CA LEU A 74 5.62 8.21 -11.75
C LEU A 74 6.96 7.78 -11.18
N SER A 75 7.24 8.23 -9.97
CA SER A 75 8.28 7.71 -9.10
C SER A 75 7.75 7.69 -7.67
N THR A 76 8.53 7.22 -6.71
CA THR A 76 8.10 7.16 -5.31
C THR A 76 9.11 7.86 -4.40
N SER A 77 8.61 8.49 -3.32
CA SER A 77 9.46 8.89 -2.20
C SER A 77 9.74 7.71 -1.27
N ALA A 78 8.70 6.95 -0.93
CA ALA A 78 8.78 5.76 -0.09
C ALA A 78 7.49 4.93 -0.18
N MET A 79 7.60 3.64 0.09
CA MET A 79 6.47 2.77 0.46
C MET A 79 6.68 2.22 1.88
N LEU A 80 7.58 1.26 2.06
CA LEU A 80 8.03 0.83 3.39
C LEU A 80 9.04 1.83 3.96
N CYS A 81 8.71 2.45 5.09
CA CYS A 81 9.58 3.36 5.83
C CYS A 81 9.09 3.43 7.28
N CYS A 82 9.79 2.77 8.20
CA CYS A 82 9.34 2.69 9.60
C CYS A 82 9.70 3.97 10.35
N ARG A 83 8.69 4.78 10.68
CA ARG A 83 8.84 6.08 11.36
C ARG A 83 7.56 6.51 12.08
N MET A 84 7.70 7.51 12.94
CA MET A 84 6.57 8.29 13.45
C MET A 84 5.96 9.14 12.33
N ALA A 85 4.65 9.38 12.40
CA ALA A 85 3.93 10.26 11.47
C ALA A 85 4.32 11.74 11.69
N ARG A 86 4.32 12.54 10.63
CA ARG A 86 4.76 13.94 10.71
C ARG A 86 3.71 14.82 11.39
N GLY A 87 4.09 15.40 12.53
CA GLY A 87 3.22 16.31 13.29
C GLY A 87 2.18 15.61 14.17
N ASP A 88 2.26 14.29 14.29
CA ASP A 88 1.41 13.48 15.16
C ASP A 88 2.26 12.55 16.05
N ARG A 89 1.65 11.97 17.08
CA ARG A 89 2.27 11.02 18.01
C ARG A 89 2.09 9.55 17.61
N GLY A 90 1.47 9.28 16.46
CA GLY A 90 1.28 7.93 15.92
C GLY A 90 2.44 7.43 15.05
N VAL A 91 2.47 6.11 14.83
CA VAL A 91 3.35 5.46 13.85
C VAL A 91 2.77 5.65 12.45
N SER A 92 3.61 6.00 11.47
CA SER A 92 3.18 6.20 10.09
C SER A 92 2.73 4.88 9.43
N ASN A 93 1.70 4.92 8.59
CA ASN A 93 1.24 3.76 7.81
C ASN A 93 2.29 3.24 6.80
N HIS A 94 3.29 4.05 6.45
CA HIS A 94 4.48 3.57 5.75
C HIS A 94 5.25 2.49 6.52
N SER A 95 5.15 2.47 7.84
CA SER A 95 5.86 1.49 8.68
C SER A 95 5.40 0.06 8.45
N TRP A 96 4.15 -0.13 8.03
CA TRP A 96 3.62 -1.45 7.67
C TRP A 96 3.73 -1.75 6.17
N GLY A 97 4.34 -0.86 5.38
CA GLY A 97 4.43 -1.03 3.93
C GLY A 97 3.06 -1.10 3.25
N ILE A 98 2.07 -0.40 3.79
CA ILE A 98 0.69 -0.31 3.25
C ILE A 98 0.36 1.08 2.69
N ALA A 99 1.29 2.02 2.80
CA ALA A 99 1.21 3.37 2.25
C ALA A 99 2.32 3.59 1.22
N ILE A 100 2.05 4.42 0.21
CA ILE A 100 3.00 4.82 -0.81
C ILE A 100 2.85 6.32 -1.10
N ASP A 101 4.01 6.96 -1.20
CA ASP A 101 4.16 8.35 -1.60
C ASP A 101 4.58 8.40 -3.07
N LEU A 102 3.71 8.95 -3.93
CA LEU A 102 3.97 9.10 -5.35
C LEU A 102 4.47 10.50 -5.73
N LYS A 103 5.33 10.53 -6.73
CA LYS A 103 5.91 11.72 -7.34
C LYS A 103 5.66 11.70 -8.84
N ILE A 104 5.52 12.88 -9.45
CA ILE A 104 5.47 13.03 -10.91
C ILE A 104 6.71 13.78 -11.36
N ASP A 105 7.44 13.23 -12.34
CA ASP A 105 8.71 13.78 -12.82
C ASP A 105 9.75 13.96 -11.70
N GLY A 106 9.71 13.09 -10.69
CA GLY A 106 10.57 13.17 -9.50
C GLY A 106 10.16 14.22 -8.46
N ILE A 107 9.09 15.00 -8.72
CA ILE A 107 8.62 16.08 -7.87
C ILE A 107 7.46 15.59 -6.99
N GLY A 108 7.61 15.76 -5.67
CA GLY A 108 6.54 15.48 -4.71
C GLY A 108 5.54 16.62 -4.63
N ASP A 109 4.32 16.29 -4.23
CA ASP A 109 3.29 17.28 -3.94
C ASP A 109 3.59 18.01 -2.60
N THR A 110 3.19 19.28 -2.48
CA THR A 110 3.51 20.08 -1.30
C THR A 110 2.42 19.96 -0.26
N ARG A 111 2.68 19.16 0.77
CA ARG A 111 1.75 18.94 1.90
C ARG A 111 1.15 20.24 2.45
N GLY A 112 -0.17 20.33 2.43
CA GLY A 112 -0.96 21.34 3.13
C GLY A 112 -1.00 22.70 2.44
N ASP A 113 -0.79 22.75 1.12
CA ASP A 113 -0.86 23.97 0.32
C ASP A 113 -2.21 24.17 -0.40
N ASP A 114 -3.20 23.31 -0.09
CA ASP A 114 -4.53 23.25 -0.71
C ASP A 114 -4.52 23.05 -2.23
N CYS A 115 -3.39 22.58 -2.78
CA CYS A 115 -3.23 22.23 -4.18
C CYS A 115 -2.92 20.74 -4.31
N VAL A 116 -3.11 20.21 -5.52
CA VAL A 116 -2.70 18.85 -5.86
C VAL A 116 -2.10 18.83 -7.26
N GLN A 117 -1.07 18.03 -7.49
CA GLN A 117 -0.59 17.73 -8.84
C GLN A 117 -1.71 17.07 -9.64
N ARG A 118 -2.00 17.60 -10.85
CA ARG A 118 -3.10 17.12 -11.70
C ARG A 118 -3.05 15.61 -11.94
N GLY A 119 -1.87 15.03 -12.14
CA GLY A 119 -1.74 13.59 -12.36
C GLY A 119 -2.13 12.74 -11.14
N LEU A 120 -1.90 13.23 -9.91
CA LEU A 120 -2.35 12.56 -8.69
C LEU A 120 -3.89 12.57 -8.59
N LEU A 121 -4.50 13.69 -8.95
CA LEU A 121 -5.96 13.79 -9.06
C LEU A 121 -6.53 12.84 -10.14
N GLU A 122 -5.86 12.70 -11.28
CA GLU A 122 -6.27 11.79 -12.36
C GLU A 122 -6.27 10.30 -11.92
N ILE A 123 -5.29 9.87 -11.11
CA ILE A 123 -5.17 8.46 -10.68
C ILE A 123 -5.93 8.15 -9.38
N ALA A 124 -6.31 9.16 -8.58
CA ALA A 124 -6.99 8.94 -7.31
C ALA A 124 -8.28 8.08 -7.42
N PRO A 125 -9.14 8.24 -8.45
CA PRO A 125 -10.30 7.35 -8.64
C PRO A 125 -9.92 5.89 -8.93
N ILE A 126 -8.75 5.63 -9.54
CA ILE A 126 -8.24 4.26 -9.75
C ILE A 126 -7.88 3.67 -8.38
N PHE A 127 -7.07 4.37 -7.58
CA PHE A 127 -6.73 3.96 -6.22
C PHE A 127 -7.97 3.67 -5.36
N ALA A 128 -8.98 4.55 -5.41
CA ALA A 128 -10.23 4.38 -4.67
C ALA A 128 -11.00 3.11 -5.07
N ARG A 129 -11.04 2.74 -6.36
CA ARG A 129 -11.65 1.46 -6.83
C ARG A 129 -10.98 0.22 -6.24
N HIS A 130 -9.69 0.33 -5.95
CA HIS A 130 -8.87 -0.71 -5.32
C HIS A 130 -8.79 -0.59 -3.80
N MET A 131 -9.67 0.22 -3.19
CA MET A 131 -9.80 0.43 -1.74
C MET A 131 -8.56 1.06 -1.07
N PHE A 132 -7.78 1.84 -1.81
CA PHE A 132 -6.85 2.78 -1.21
C PHE A 132 -7.58 4.06 -0.79
N TYR A 133 -7.18 4.61 0.35
CA TYR A 133 -7.52 5.92 0.84
C TYR A 133 -6.49 6.94 0.34
N TRP A 134 -6.93 8.13 -0.04
CA TRP A 134 -6.08 9.19 -0.57
C TRP A 134 -5.81 10.27 0.48
N GLY A 135 -4.53 10.61 0.67
CA GLY A 135 -4.08 11.60 1.66
C GLY A 135 -4.57 13.02 1.41
N ALA A 136 -5.04 13.35 0.20
CA ALA A 136 -5.72 14.62 -0.05
C ALA A 136 -7.03 14.77 0.77
N ALA A 137 -7.59 13.68 1.29
CA ALA A 137 -8.75 13.68 2.17
C ALA A 137 -8.39 13.68 3.67
N PHE A 138 -7.12 13.87 4.04
CA PHE A 138 -6.73 14.11 5.42
C PHE A 138 -7.04 15.54 5.86
N GLN A 139 -7.06 15.79 7.18
CA GLN A 139 -7.23 17.15 7.71
C GLN A 139 -6.10 18.09 7.29
N MET A 140 -4.87 17.58 7.30
CA MET A 140 -3.73 18.19 6.63
C MET A 140 -3.50 17.41 5.35
N GLU A 141 -3.83 18.02 4.23
CA GLU A 141 -3.71 17.48 2.88
C GLU A 141 -2.28 16.95 2.64
N GLU A 142 -2.19 15.75 2.04
CA GLU A 142 -0.94 15.09 1.64
C GLU A 142 -1.18 14.27 0.36
N ALA A 143 -1.35 14.94 -0.79
CA ALA A 143 -1.89 14.34 -2.01
C ALA A 143 -0.95 13.34 -2.67
N MET A 144 0.35 13.39 -2.37
CA MET A 144 1.28 12.34 -2.78
C MET A 144 1.01 11.00 -2.07
N HIS A 145 0.35 11.00 -0.91
CA HIS A 145 0.16 9.83 -0.07
C HIS A 145 -1.09 9.03 -0.45
N PHE A 146 -0.91 7.74 -0.68
CA PHE A 146 -2.00 6.76 -0.83
C PHE A 146 -1.76 5.60 0.14
N GLU A 147 -2.80 5.13 0.81
CA GLU A 147 -2.67 3.99 1.72
C GLU A 147 -3.82 3.01 1.63
N ALA A 148 -3.55 1.74 1.92
CA ALA A 148 -4.60 0.75 2.04
C ALA A 148 -5.63 1.21 3.09
N SER A 149 -6.92 1.23 2.73
CA SER A 149 -7.96 1.56 3.71
C SER A 149 -8.05 0.50 4.81
N GLU A 150 -8.66 0.86 5.94
CA GLU A 150 -8.95 -0.10 7.00
C GLU A 150 -9.76 -1.30 6.49
N GLN A 151 -10.73 -1.05 5.61
CA GLN A 151 -11.55 -2.09 5.01
C GLN A 151 -10.69 -3.11 4.24
N LEU A 152 -9.69 -2.62 3.51
CA LEU A 152 -8.76 -3.46 2.76
C LEU A 152 -7.84 -4.28 3.69
N VAL A 153 -7.31 -3.67 4.76
CA VAL A 153 -6.50 -4.39 5.75
C VAL A 153 -7.30 -5.49 6.44
N ARG A 154 -8.55 -5.22 6.83
CA ARG A 154 -9.44 -6.23 7.42
C ARG A 154 -9.76 -7.35 6.43
N LEU A 155 -9.91 -7.04 5.15
CA LEU A 155 -10.13 -8.03 4.11
C LEU A 155 -8.93 -8.98 3.98
N TRP A 156 -7.70 -8.46 3.99
CA TRP A 156 -6.49 -9.28 4.00
C TRP A 156 -6.42 -10.18 5.23
N ALA A 157 -6.72 -9.63 6.42
CA ALA A 157 -6.79 -10.40 7.66
C ALA A 157 -7.81 -11.55 7.57
N ALA A 158 -9.03 -11.25 7.11
CA ALA A 158 -10.11 -12.24 6.97
C ALA A 158 -9.78 -13.34 5.93
N ARG A 159 -8.88 -13.06 4.99
CA ARG A 159 -8.39 -14.03 3.99
C ARG A 159 -7.15 -14.80 4.45
N GLY A 160 -6.61 -14.53 5.63
CA GLY A 160 -5.39 -15.14 6.13
C GLY A 160 -4.11 -14.65 5.44
N GLU A 161 -4.16 -13.50 4.74
CA GLU A 161 -3.03 -12.95 3.97
C GLU A 161 -2.01 -12.20 4.86
N LEU A 162 -2.27 -12.08 6.17
CA LEU A 162 -1.45 -11.33 7.14
C LEU A 162 -0.80 -12.22 8.22
N ALA A 163 -1.08 -13.52 8.24
CA ALA A 163 -0.45 -14.43 9.17
C ALA A 163 0.91 -14.87 8.63
N SER A 164 1.97 -14.64 9.40
CA SER A 164 3.28 -15.26 9.12
C SER A 164 3.10 -16.78 9.17
N SER A 165 3.58 -17.49 8.14
CA SER A 165 3.52 -18.95 8.10
C SER A 165 4.42 -19.55 9.19
N SER A 166 3.91 -19.66 10.41
CA SER A 166 4.54 -20.37 11.52
C SER A 166 3.90 -21.74 11.71
N GLY A 167 4.53 -22.75 11.10
CA GLY A 167 4.53 -24.14 11.59
C GLY A 167 3.20 -24.86 11.75
N GLY A 168 2.60 -25.29 10.64
CA GLY A 168 1.65 -26.41 10.61
C GLY A 168 2.18 -27.50 9.68
N LEU A 169 2.52 -28.67 10.22
CA LEU A 169 2.76 -29.88 9.43
C LEU A 169 1.48 -30.21 8.65
N GLY A 170 1.50 -29.96 7.33
CA GLY A 170 0.43 -30.31 6.40
C GLY A 170 0.94 -30.09 4.98
N GLY A 171 1.29 -31.17 4.29
CA GLY A 171 2.08 -31.14 3.06
C GLY A 171 1.41 -30.49 1.84
N GLY A 172 2.27 -29.88 1.02
CA GLY A 172 1.98 -29.40 -0.34
C GLY A 172 2.30 -27.91 -0.46
N GLY A 173 3.29 -27.43 -1.20
CA GLY A 173 4.28 -28.05 -2.07
C GLY A 173 5.13 -26.89 -2.64
N ALA A 174 6.37 -27.16 -3.00
CA ALA A 174 7.37 -26.21 -3.48
C ALA A 174 7.08 -25.61 -4.89
N ALA A 175 5.82 -25.26 -5.17
CA ALA A 175 5.35 -24.76 -6.47
C ALA A 175 4.87 -23.30 -6.42
N ASP A 176 4.70 -22.69 -5.23
CA ASP A 176 4.07 -21.37 -5.09
C ASP A 176 4.99 -20.17 -5.33
N ASP A 177 6.31 -20.37 -5.38
CA ASP A 177 7.29 -19.27 -5.51
C ASP A 177 7.61 -18.86 -6.96
N ALA A 178 7.07 -19.56 -7.97
CA ALA A 178 7.47 -19.36 -9.38
C ALA A 178 6.35 -18.93 -10.34
N ARG A 179 5.09 -18.78 -9.91
CA ARG A 179 3.99 -18.33 -10.80
C ARG A 179 2.92 -17.52 -10.07
N TYR A 180 3.27 -16.32 -9.59
CA TYR A 180 2.27 -15.30 -9.29
C TYR A 180 1.97 -14.45 -10.54
N ARG A 181 1.56 -15.11 -11.62
CA ARG A 181 0.91 -14.46 -12.77
C ARG A 181 -0.55 -14.86 -12.74
N ALA A 182 -1.39 -13.83 -12.78
CA ALA A 182 -2.81 -13.82 -13.15
C ALA A 182 -3.49 -15.20 -13.17
N ASP A 183 -4.28 -15.51 -12.15
CA ASP A 183 -5.63 -16.04 -12.30
C ASP A 183 -6.35 -16.17 -10.95
N ARG A 184 -7.68 -16.00 -11.02
CA ARG A 184 -8.67 -15.88 -9.93
C ARG A 184 -8.68 -14.55 -9.19
N PHE A 185 -9.44 -13.60 -9.74
CA PHE A 185 -10.63 -13.03 -9.10
C PHE A 185 -11.43 -12.32 -10.21
N ILE A 186 -12.18 -13.12 -10.97
CA ILE A 186 -13.37 -12.65 -11.69
C ILE A 186 -14.58 -13.07 -10.84
N GLU A 187 -15.61 -12.22 -10.87
CA GLU A 187 -16.90 -12.29 -10.17
C GLU A 187 -16.98 -11.71 -8.76
N THR A 188 -17.01 -10.37 -8.69
CA THR A 188 -18.23 -9.71 -8.17
C THR A 188 -18.43 -8.36 -8.86
N ARG A 189 -19.02 -8.39 -10.06
CA ARG A 189 -19.74 -7.24 -10.65
C ARG A 189 -21.18 -7.68 -10.91
N ALA A 190 -22.10 -6.71 -10.81
CA ALA A 190 -23.57 -6.81 -10.71
C ALA A 190 -24.03 -7.03 -9.25
N ARG A 191 -24.70 -6.07 -8.59
CA ARG A 191 -25.89 -5.34 -9.05
C ARG A 191 -25.95 -3.95 -8.40
N PHE A 192 -26.04 -2.90 -9.21
CA PHE A 192 -26.83 -1.70 -8.92
C PHE A 192 -27.35 -1.19 -10.26
N THR A 193 -28.53 -1.67 -10.61
CA THR A 193 -29.47 -1.04 -11.54
C THR A 193 -30.70 -0.73 -10.70
N GLY A 194 -31.05 0.55 -10.63
CA GLY A 194 -32.15 1.11 -9.85
C GLY A 194 -31.95 2.61 -9.76
#